data_AF-A0A8J4LLD3-F1
#
_entry.id   AF-A0A8J4LLD3-F1
#
_cell.length_a   1.000
_cell.length_b   1.000
_cell.length_c   1.000
_cell.angle_alpha   90.00
_cell.angle_beta   90.00
_cell.angle_gamma   90.00
#
_symmetry.space_group_name_H-M   'P 1'
#
loop_
_entity.id
_entity.type
_entity.pdbx_description
1 polymer ?
#
loop_
_entity_poly.entity_id
_entity_poly.type
_entity_poly.pdbx_seq_one_letter_code
_entity_poly.pdbx_strand_id
1 'polypeptide(L)'
;MKLALLWWLQNVVLLMVFVINTQGSKHDLFEELWGLGKSEPRWRSRRLLTRDLTMGEIFGYWQKMYGHWPSAAFEQYLAEYRQRVAGAGRSWGTPKTDEEFLDIYYFLRNRTQVPHAPGWTPERDKCGPVCHVYGTCNQELAICGCPRGRKGPDCATPVQTSCREFCQHDGLCHRIIREWCINECNGRGTCVGGVCHCYPGYFGADCSLSIDYDGGQGGRGPGATVLLAGLGYTDNPRGPRIYMYEFPPEMNLWSNLWLDRPLNVILWERLMSLGLREVDPAKADYFFIPGCGRGCDKWDEKFQFILTHYAQYWNRNRGRDHIMTHVGDWGRCERSWGDFSNPFIINVTMLQHWGMTVDRSTEMSHSLFNTCYIPDQDVLVPPMCGDLYPQFEYSVWHPNRKHSPINKTVLASVSGSICGWNSIEEPPCKNRFYSLGVRAALWQLRDTPGFHIAKRVPSMGQSMAESEFCFAPTGAGYGKRNVMSTTVGCIPVIISDHVTQPYEPFLDWNEFGVWIPESDVKDTEVILRGLTPQIKKAKMEKLYCAARHLAFTTVYGGLFEGDTGSLMLWRLLCTSCERENDTPGSPTTS
;
A
#
# COMPACT_ATOMS: atom_id res chain seq x y z
N MET A 1 -46.35 3.52 -38.89
CA MET A 1 -45.71 2.20 -38.74
C MET A 1 -44.19 2.21 -38.94
N LYS A 2 -43.61 2.80 -40.00
CA LYS A 2 -42.13 2.83 -40.18
C LYS A 2 -41.36 3.67 -39.15
N LEU A 3 -41.93 4.76 -38.61
CA LEU A 3 -41.31 5.59 -37.57
C LEU A 3 -41.28 4.94 -36.18
N ALA A 4 -42.26 4.08 -35.85
CA ALA A 4 -42.28 3.35 -34.59
C ALA A 4 -41.24 2.21 -34.59
N LEU A 5 -40.96 1.59 -35.75
CA LEU A 5 -39.95 0.54 -35.88
C LEU A 5 -38.51 1.09 -35.76
N LEU A 6 -38.26 2.29 -36.29
CA LEU A 6 -36.97 2.99 -36.18
C LEU A 6 -36.67 3.46 -34.74
N TRP A 7 -37.71 3.93 -34.02
CA TRP A 7 -37.56 4.29 -32.61
C TRP A 7 -37.34 3.06 -31.71
N TRP A 8 -37.94 1.92 -32.03
CA TRP A 8 -37.73 0.68 -31.29
C TRP A 8 -36.31 0.10 -31.53
N LEU A 9 -35.80 0.13 -32.77
CA LEU A 9 -34.45 -0.33 -33.09
C LEU A 9 -33.34 0.55 -32.47
N GLN A 10 -33.51 1.87 -32.40
CA GLN A 10 -32.53 2.76 -31.74
C GLN A 10 -32.49 2.55 -30.22
N ASN A 11 -33.63 2.31 -29.57
CA ASN A 11 -33.67 2.08 -28.12
C ASN A 11 -33.15 0.69 -27.73
N VAL A 12 -33.33 -0.35 -28.57
CA VAL A 12 -32.76 -1.68 -28.33
C VAL A 12 -31.23 -1.68 -28.52
N VAL A 13 -30.70 -0.93 -29.50
CA VAL A 13 -29.24 -0.80 -29.68
C VAL A 13 -28.60 0.02 -28.55
N LEU A 14 -29.24 1.09 -28.07
CA LEU A 14 -28.77 1.84 -26.89
C LEU A 14 -28.84 1.01 -25.60
N LEU A 15 -29.86 0.15 -25.41
CA LEU A 15 -29.91 -0.78 -24.28
C LEU A 15 -28.82 -1.85 -24.36
N MET A 16 -28.50 -2.37 -25.54
CA MET A 16 -27.40 -3.34 -25.69
C MET A 16 -26.03 -2.71 -25.46
N VAL A 17 -25.80 -1.48 -25.90
CA VAL A 17 -24.54 -0.75 -25.64
C VAL A 17 -24.41 -0.37 -24.16
N PHE A 18 -25.51 -0.04 -23.46
CA PHE A 18 -25.48 0.20 -22.02
C PHE A 18 -25.31 -1.09 -21.19
N VAL A 19 -25.84 -2.23 -21.64
CA VAL A 19 -25.64 -3.53 -20.97
C VAL A 19 -24.22 -4.07 -21.16
N ILE A 20 -23.52 -3.69 -22.24
CA ILE A 20 -22.12 -4.05 -22.45
C ILE A 20 -21.15 -3.15 -21.64
N ASN A 21 -21.51 -1.90 -21.36
CA ASN A 21 -20.61 -0.93 -20.69
C ASN A 21 -20.97 -0.56 -19.23
N THR A 22 -21.90 -1.26 -18.58
CA THR A 22 -22.20 -1.05 -17.13
C THR A 22 -21.87 -2.24 -16.23
N GLN A 23 -21.17 -3.25 -16.76
CA GLN A 23 -20.42 -4.17 -15.91
C GLN A 23 -19.07 -3.54 -15.59
N GLY A 24 -19.05 -2.63 -14.60
CA GLY A 24 -17.83 -2.44 -13.81
C GLY A 24 -17.36 -3.83 -13.37
N SER A 25 -16.11 -4.18 -13.70
CA SER A 25 -15.46 -5.48 -13.53
C SER A 25 -16.06 -6.32 -12.38
N LYS A 26 -17.07 -7.13 -12.68
CA LYS A 26 -17.77 -8.00 -11.71
C LYS A 26 -17.79 -9.44 -12.23
N HIS A 27 -16.61 -9.91 -12.58
CA HIS A 27 -16.19 -11.31 -12.52
C HIS A 27 -14.66 -11.29 -12.52
N ASP A 28 -14.03 -11.91 -11.53
CA ASP A 28 -12.60 -12.15 -11.59
C ASP A 28 -12.36 -13.20 -12.68
N LEU A 29 -11.51 -12.92 -13.68
CA LEU A 29 -11.16 -13.90 -14.73
C LEU A 29 -10.67 -15.22 -14.10
N PHE A 30 -10.08 -15.11 -12.90
CA PHE A 30 -9.70 -16.24 -12.05
C PHE A 30 -10.92 -17.08 -11.62
N GLU A 31 -12.01 -16.47 -11.16
CA GLU A 31 -13.23 -17.19 -10.75
C GLU A 31 -13.92 -17.87 -11.94
N GLU A 32 -13.88 -17.25 -13.11
CA GLU A 32 -14.41 -17.81 -14.36
C GLU A 32 -13.55 -18.98 -14.89
N LEU A 33 -12.22 -18.90 -14.74
CA LEU A 33 -11.27 -19.97 -15.04
C LEU A 33 -11.55 -21.28 -14.29
N TRP A 34 -12.10 -21.17 -13.08
CA TRP A 34 -12.37 -22.28 -12.17
C TRP A 34 -13.86 -22.64 -12.03
N GLY A 35 -14.73 -22.06 -12.85
CA GLY A 35 -16.17 -22.36 -12.84
C GLY A 35 -16.88 -21.95 -11.55
N LEU A 36 -16.36 -20.97 -10.82
CA LEU A 36 -16.95 -20.47 -9.58
C LEU A 36 -18.11 -19.52 -9.92
N GLY A 37 -19.33 -20.05 -9.86
CA GLY A 37 -20.55 -19.25 -9.96
C GLY A 37 -20.74 -18.36 -8.73
N LYS A 38 -21.48 -17.25 -8.89
CA LYS A 38 -21.82 -16.28 -7.82
C LYS A 38 -22.51 -16.88 -6.58
N SER A 39 -22.93 -18.15 -6.63
CA SER A 39 -23.63 -18.87 -5.56
C SER A 39 -22.74 -19.73 -4.65
N GLU A 40 -21.44 -19.88 -4.94
CA GLU A 40 -20.54 -20.68 -4.08
C GLU A 40 -20.16 -19.92 -2.79
N PRO A 41 -20.09 -20.58 -1.63
CA PRO A 41 -19.72 -19.93 -0.37
C PRO A 41 -18.32 -19.29 -0.41
N ARG A 42 -18.19 -18.04 0.09
CA ARG A 42 -16.92 -17.26 0.10
C ARG A 42 -15.71 -17.99 0.71
N TRP A 43 -15.92 -18.99 1.56
CA TRP A 43 -14.83 -19.79 2.13
C TRP A 43 -14.31 -20.86 1.17
N ARG A 44 -15.13 -21.37 0.23
CA ARG A 44 -14.71 -22.30 -0.83
C ARG A 44 -13.89 -21.60 -1.91
N SER A 45 -14.27 -20.40 -2.32
CA SER A 45 -13.46 -19.57 -3.23
C SER A 45 -12.09 -19.23 -2.62
N ARG A 46 -12.04 -18.85 -1.32
CA ARG A 46 -10.76 -18.67 -0.59
C ARG A 46 -9.90 -19.93 -0.50
N ARG A 47 -10.49 -21.13 -0.42
CA ARG A 47 -9.75 -22.41 -0.44
C ARG A 47 -9.16 -22.74 -1.81
N LEU A 48 -9.86 -22.39 -2.89
CA LEU A 48 -9.37 -22.58 -4.27
C LEU A 48 -8.27 -21.57 -4.63
N LEU A 49 -8.34 -20.35 -4.09
CA LEU A 49 -7.29 -19.31 -4.17
C LEU A 49 -6.01 -19.66 -3.39
N THR A 50 -6.01 -20.76 -2.65
CA THR A 50 -4.91 -21.18 -1.77
C THR A 50 -4.56 -22.65 -1.96
N ARG A 51 -4.81 -23.23 -3.14
CA ARG A 51 -4.28 -24.57 -3.49
C ARG A 51 -3.15 -24.47 -4.50
N ASP A 52 -2.33 -25.50 -4.51
CA ASP A 52 -1.20 -25.61 -5.41
C ASP A 52 -1.73 -25.98 -6.81
N LEU A 53 -1.20 -25.32 -7.85
CA LEU A 53 -1.60 -25.58 -9.22
C LEU A 53 -0.64 -26.53 -9.91
N THR A 54 -1.19 -27.44 -10.70
CA THR A 54 -0.40 -28.30 -11.59
C THR A 54 0.15 -27.49 -12.77
N MET A 55 1.22 -27.99 -13.39
CA MET A 55 1.81 -27.39 -14.59
C MET A 55 0.77 -27.17 -15.70
N GLY A 56 -0.19 -28.08 -15.87
CA GLY A 56 -1.26 -27.94 -16.87
C GLY A 56 -2.27 -26.84 -16.54
N GLU A 57 -2.62 -26.69 -15.26
CA GLU A 57 -3.49 -25.60 -14.79
C GLU A 57 -2.82 -24.24 -14.95
N ILE A 58 -1.51 -24.15 -14.65
CA ILE A 58 -0.70 -22.95 -14.86
C ILE A 58 -0.64 -22.61 -16.36
N PHE A 59 -0.39 -23.60 -17.21
CA PHE A 59 -0.38 -23.44 -18.66
C PHE A 59 -1.72 -22.89 -19.19
N GLY A 60 -2.84 -23.45 -18.71
CA GLY A 60 -4.19 -22.98 -19.03
C GLY A 60 -4.48 -21.58 -18.53
N TYR A 61 -4.00 -21.22 -17.33
CA TYR A 61 -4.14 -19.88 -16.76
C TYR A 61 -3.45 -18.83 -17.64
N TRP A 62 -2.16 -19.02 -17.94
CA TRP A 62 -1.39 -18.08 -18.75
C TRP A 62 -1.92 -17.95 -20.19
N GLN A 63 -2.41 -19.05 -20.77
CA GLN A 63 -3.08 -19.02 -22.06
C GLN A 63 -4.30 -18.09 -22.06
N LYS A 64 -5.16 -18.17 -21.04
CA LYS A 64 -6.37 -17.33 -20.96
C LYS A 64 -6.06 -15.87 -20.64
N MET A 65 -5.03 -15.64 -19.83
CA MET A 65 -4.64 -14.29 -19.40
C MET A 65 -3.81 -13.53 -20.45
N TYR A 66 -3.01 -14.23 -21.27
CA TYR A 66 -2.02 -13.57 -22.13
C TYR A 66 -1.90 -14.16 -23.54
N GLY A 67 -2.02 -15.48 -23.68
CA GLY A 67 -1.79 -16.16 -24.97
C GLY A 67 -2.89 -15.90 -25.99
N HIS A 68 -4.16 -15.96 -25.55
CA HIS A 68 -5.35 -15.92 -26.41
C HIS A 68 -5.25 -16.84 -27.65
N TRP A 69 -4.44 -17.90 -27.57
CA TRP A 69 -4.19 -18.79 -28.71
C TRP A 69 -5.44 -19.57 -29.14
N PRO A 70 -5.57 -19.93 -30.42
CA PRO A 70 -6.55 -20.92 -30.85
C PRO A 70 -6.34 -22.26 -30.11
N SER A 71 -7.41 -23.00 -29.83
CA SER A 71 -7.35 -24.28 -29.09
C SER A 71 -6.34 -25.27 -29.68
N ALA A 72 -6.20 -25.30 -31.01
CA ALA A 72 -5.23 -26.16 -31.68
C ALA A 72 -3.77 -25.83 -31.33
N ALA A 73 -3.42 -24.53 -31.27
CA ALA A 73 -2.08 -24.09 -30.90
C ALA A 73 -1.80 -24.34 -29.41
N PHE A 74 -2.81 -24.16 -28.55
CA PHE A 74 -2.71 -24.50 -27.14
C PHE A 74 -2.36 -25.98 -26.92
N GLU A 75 -3.10 -26.90 -27.55
CA GLU A 75 -2.84 -28.34 -27.40
C GLU A 75 -1.46 -28.74 -27.93
N GLN A 76 -1.04 -28.15 -29.05
CA GLN A 76 0.30 -28.35 -29.59
C GLN A 76 1.39 -27.91 -28.58
N TYR A 77 1.31 -26.69 -28.09
CA TYR A 77 2.32 -26.17 -27.15
C TYR A 77 2.32 -26.90 -25.81
N LEU A 78 1.15 -27.36 -25.35
CA LEU A 78 1.04 -28.18 -24.15
C LEU A 78 1.73 -29.54 -24.34
N ALA A 79 1.58 -30.17 -25.50
CA ALA A 79 2.26 -31.42 -25.84
C ALA A 79 3.79 -31.23 -25.93
N GLU A 80 4.26 -30.16 -26.57
CA GLU A 80 5.68 -29.78 -26.62
C GLU A 80 6.25 -29.59 -25.21
N TYR A 81 5.52 -28.88 -24.34
CA TYR A 81 5.97 -28.64 -22.98
C TYR A 81 6.03 -29.91 -22.12
N ARG A 82 5.06 -30.83 -22.28
CA ARG A 82 5.11 -32.16 -21.64
C ARG A 82 6.36 -32.95 -22.04
N GLN A 83 6.72 -32.92 -23.32
CA GLN A 83 7.95 -33.56 -23.80
C GLN A 83 9.21 -32.91 -23.20
N ARG A 84 9.24 -31.57 -23.10
CA ARG A 84 10.33 -30.82 -22.45
C ARG A 84 10.49 -31.22 -20.97
N VAL A 85 9.39 -31.32 -20.23
CA VAL A 85 9.41 -31.75 -18.81
C VAL A 85 9.95 -33.17 -18.68
N ALA A 86 9.48 -34.11 -19.51
CA ALA A 86 9.97 -35.49 -19.52
C ALA A 86 11.46 -35.59 -19.93
N GLY A 87 11.89 -34.83 -20.94
CA GLY A 87 13.28 -34.78 -21.39
C GLY A 87 14.25 -34.19 -20.35
N ALA A 88 13.75 -33.35 -19.44
CA ALA A 88 14.50 -32.84 -18.30
C ALA A 88 14.49 -33.79 -17.08
N GLY A 89 13.92 -35.00 -17.20
CA GLY A 89 13.81 -35.97 -16.10
C GLY A 89 12.83 -35.55 -15.00
N ARG A 90 11.93 -34.58 -15.27
CA ARG A 90 10.94 -34.08 -14.31
C ARG A 90 9.60 -34.80 -14.50
N SER A 91 8.83 -34.91 -13.42
CA SER A 91 7.47 -35.46 -13.44
C SER A 91 6.45 -34.38 -13.79
N TRP A 92 5.52 -34.67 -14.69
CA TRP A 92 4.36 -33.81 -14.92
C TRP A 92 3.47 -33.77 -13.66
N GLY A 93 3.22 -32.59 -13.10
CA GLY A 93 2.52 -32.46 -11.82
C GLY A 93 2.56 -31.04 -11.29
N THR A 94 2.63 -30.87 -9.97
CA THR A 94 2.80 -29.57 -9.31
C THR A 94 4.27 -29.11 -9.42
N PRO A 95 4.56 -27.85 -9.81
CA PRO A 95 5.92 -27.31 -9.77
C PRO A 95 6.48 -27.35 -8.35
N LYS A 96 7.74 -27.78 -8.22
CA LYS A 96 8.45 -27.93 -6.94
C LYS A 96 9.35 -26.75 -6.61
N THR A 97 9.71 -25.92 -7.61
CA THR A 97 10.58 -24.75 -7.44
C THR A 97 10.06 -23.55 -8.24
N ASP A 98 10.54 -22.36 -7.90
CA ASP A 98 10.28 -21.12 -8.67
C ASP A 98 10.75 -21.27 -10.12
N GLU A 99 11.88 -21.94 -10.34
CA GLU A 99 12.40 -22.19 -11.67
C GLU A 99 11.46 -23.08 -12.50
N GLU A 100 10.88 -24.13 -11.90
CA GLU A 100 9.90 -24.97 -12.59
C GLU A 100 8.61 -24.19 -12.94
N PHE A 101 8.16 -23.30 -12.06
CA PHE A 101 7.01 -22.44 -12.32
C PHE A 101 7.30 -21.43 -13.45
N LEU A 102 8.42 -20.73 -13.36
CA LEU A 102 8.83 -19.70 -14.31
C LEU A 102 9.21 -20.27 -15.68
N ASP A 103 9.75 -21.49 -15.75
CA ASP A 103 10.02 -22.19 -17.02
C ASP A 103 8.73 -22.33 -17.86
N ILE A 104 7.58 -22.59 -17.25
CA ILE A 104 6.28 -22.59 -17.95
C ILE A 104 6.00 -21.21 -18.52
N TYR A 105 6.09 -20.17 -17.68
CA TYR A 105 5.83 -18.80 -18.08
C TYR A 105 6.71 -18.38 -19.27
N TYR A 106 8.03 -18.58 -19.19
CA TYR A 106 8.95 -18.19 -20.26
C TYR A 106 8.78 -19.03 -21.53
N PHE A 107 8.44 -20.31 -21.40
CA PHE A 107 8.13 -21.16 -22.55
C PHE A 107 6.95 -20.60 -23.35
N LEU A 108 5.90 -20.15 -22.64
CA LEU A 108 4.71 -19.53 -23.23
C LEU A 108 5.02 -18.14 -23.78
N ARG A 109 5.70 -17.30 -22.99
CA ARG A 109 6.06 -15.92 -23.31
C ARG A 109 6.80 -15.81 -24.64
N ASN A 110 7.73 -16.72 -24.90
CA ASN A 110 8.52 -16.76 -26.13
C ASN A 110 7.68 -17.15 -27.38
N ARG A 111 6.45 -17.62 -27.20
CA ARG A 111 5.51 -18.01 -28.27
C ARG A 111 4.31 -17.06 -28.38
N THR A 112 4.17 -16.12 -27.45
CA THR A 112 3.10 -15.12 -27.45
C THR A 112 3.60 -13.83 -28.08
N GLN A 113 2.92 -13.37 -29.14
CA GLN A 113 3.10 -12.01 -29.62
C GLN A 113 2.48 -11.05 -28.60
N VAL A 114 3.25 -10.07 -28.14
CA VAL A 114 2.78 -9.04 -27.21
C VAL A 114 2.84 -7.66 -27.85
N PRO A 115 2.05 -6.69 -27.35
CA PRO A 115 2.20 -5.29 -27.69
C PRO A 115 3.61 -4.77 -27.36
N HIS A 116 3.96 -3.60 -27.87
CA HIS A 116 5.16 -2.86 -27.47
C HIS A 116 4.85 -1.37 -27.37
N ALA A 117 5.77 -0.59 -26.79
CA ALA A 117 5.62 0.85 -26.70
C ALA A 117 5.61 1.50 -28.11
N PRO A 118 4.88 2.61 -28.30
CA PRO A 118 4.90 3.37 -29.54
C PRO A 118 6.34 3.77 -29.94
N GLY A 119 6.69 3.58 -31.21
CA GLY A 119 8.02 3.91 -31.73
C GLY A 119 9.16 2.98 -31.29
N TRP A 120 8.90 1.98 -30.44
CA TRP A 120 9.90 0.98 -30.06
C TRP A 120 10.21 0.02 -31.21
N THR A 121 11.49 -0.27 -31.42
CA THR A 121 11.98 -1.33 -32.31
C THR A 121 13.16 -2.04 -31.64
N PRO A 122 13.51 -3.28 -32.05
CA PRO A 122 14.68 -3.98 -31.52
C PRO A 122 16.00 -3.20 -31.64
N GLU A 123 16.15 -2.38 -32.68
CA GLU A 123 17.34 -1.55 -32.93
C GLU A 123 17.42 -0.34 -31.99
N ARG A 124 16.28 0.11 -31.47
CA ARG A 124 16.17 1.22 -30.51
C ARG A 124 16.23 0.75 -29.05
N ASP A 125 16.31 -0.57 -28.83
CA ASP A 125 16.35 -1.16 -27.51
C ASP A 125 17.76 -1.10 -26.88
N LYS A 126 17.83 -0.85 -25.57
CA LYS A 126 19.11 -0.70 -24.86
C LYS A 126 19.60 -1.96 -24.13
N CYS A 127 18.78 -2.99 -23.93
CA CYS A 127 19.15 -4.19 -23.15
C CYS A 127 19.27 -5.47 -23.99
N GLY A 128 18.81 -5.44 -25.24
CA GLY A 128 18.85 -6.57 -26.16
C GLY A 128 17.72 -7.58 -25.96
N PRO A 129 17.57 -8.53 -26.89
CA PRO A 129 16.39 -9.41 -26.96
C PRO A 129 16.30 -10.40 -25.80
N VAL A 130 17.43 -10.82 -25.23
CA VAL A 130 17.44 -11.79 -24.11
C VAL A 130 16.80 -11.19 -22.86
N CYS A 131 17.05 -9.90 -22.60
CA CYS A 131 16.42 -9.19 -21.50
C CYS A 131 14.90 -9.25 -21.59
N HIS A 132 14.30 -8.95 -22.76
CA HIS A 132 12.84 -8.96 -22.93
C HIS A 132 12.20 -10.34 -22.75
N VAL A 133 12.96 -11.41 -22.94
CA VAL A 133 12.48 -12.78 -22.68
C VAL A 133 12.39 -13.05 -21.20
N TYR A 134 13.36 -12.58 -20.40
CA TYR A 134 13.49 -12.99 -18.99
C TYR A 134 13.19 -11.89 -17.96
N GLY A 135 13.19 -10.63 -18.35
CA GLY A 135 13.00 -9.47 -17.48
C GLY A 135 12.57 -8.21 -18.24
N THR A 136 12.69 -7.08 -17.55
CA THR A 136 12.21 -5.77 -18.04
C THR A 136 13.40 -4.85 -18.27
N CYS A 137 13.58 -4.35 -19.50
CA CYS A 137 14.63 -3.38 -19.78
C CYS A 137 14.27 -2.00 -19.24
N ASN A 138 15.03 -1.47 -18.28
CA ASN A 138 15.00 -0.06 -17.96
C ASN A 138 15.68 0.73 -19.10
N GLN A 139 14.87 1.40 -19.91
CA GLN A 139 15.35 2.13 -21.10
C GLN A 139 16.11 3.41 -20.75
N GLU A 140 16.03 3.92 -19.53
CA GLU A 140 16.84 5.08 -19.12
C GLU A 140 18.27 4.64 -18.80
N LEU A 141 18.41 3.60 -17.98
CA LEU A 141 19.69 3.16 -17.45
C LEU A 141 20.38 2.06 -18.26
N ALA A 142 19.68 1.46 -19.23
CA ALA A 142 20.15 0.28 -19.96
C ALA A 142 20.47 -0.92 -19.03
N ILE A 143 19.63 -1.12 -18.02
CA ILE A 143 19.75 -2.22 -17.04
C ILE A 143 18.54 -3.15 -17.18
N CYS A 144 18.79 -4.46 -17.26
CA CYS A 144 17.73 -5.45 -17.23
C CYS A 144 17.28 -5.73 -15.79
N GLY A 145 16.03 -5.40 -15.46
CA GLY A 145 15.42 -5.69 -14.17
C GLY A 145 14.96 -7.15 -14.12
N CYS A 146 15.63 -7.94 -13.28
CA CYS A 146 15.35 -9.37 -13.20
C CYS A 146 14.19 -9.68 -12.25
N PRO A 147 13.20 -10.48 -12.70
CA PRO A 147 12.16 -10.98 -11.80
C PRO A 147 12.76 -12.01 -10.83
N ARG A 148 11.97 -12.37 -9.81
CA ARG A 148 12.37 -13.36 -8.81
C ARG A 148 12.84 -14.66 -9.49
N GLY A 149 13.92 -15.25 -8.98
CA GLY A 149 14.48 -16.50 -9.51
C GLY A 149 15.37 -16.33 -10.75
N ARG A 150 15.71 -15.09 -11.14
CA ARG A 150 16.64 -14.79 -12.24
C ARG A 150 17.69 -13.76 -11.82
N LYS A 151 18.86 -13.79 -12.45
CA LYS A 151 19.95 -12.82 -12.27
C LYS A 151 20.79 -12.66 -13.53
N GLY A 152 21.76 -11.76 -13.45
CA GLY A 152 22.71 -11.47 -14.50
C GLY A 152 22.31 -10.25 -15.31
N PRO A 153 23.16 -9.82 -16.26
CA PRO A 153 22.96 -8.57 -17.00
C PRO A 153 21.71 -8.57 -17.89
N ASP A 154 21.22 -9.75 -18.29
CA ASP A 154 20.06 -9.95 -19.18
C ASP A 154 19.02 -10.91 -18.57
N CYS A 155 19.17 -11.25 -17.29
CA CYS A 155 18.29 -12.16 -16.55
C CYS A 155 18.22 -13.59 -17.10
N ALA A 156 19.13 -14.02 -17.98
CA ALA A 156 19.13 -15.37 -18.54
C ALA A 156 19.45 -16.44 -17.47
N THR A 157 20.16 -16.07 -16.41
CA THR A 157 20.67 -17.04 -15.42
C THR A 157 19.62 -17.32 -14.34
N PRO A 158 19.16 -18.57 -14.18
CA PRO A 158 18.29 -18.95 -13.07
C PRO A 158 19.01 -18.84 -11.72
N VAL A 159 18.26 -18.51 -10.68
CA VAL A 159 18.70 -18.50 -9.29
C VAL A 159 17.80 -19.40 -8.48
N GLN A 160 18.39 -20.25 -7.67
CA GLN A 160 17.66 -21.00 -6.67
C GLN A 160 17.25 -20.05 -5.55
N THR A 161 16.03 -19.53 -5.62
CA THR A 161 15.40 -18.76 -4.54
C THR A 161 14.50 -19.67 -3.74
N SER A 162 14.52 -19.56 -2.41
CA SER A 162 13.53 -20.24 -1.57
C SER A 162 12.38 -19.29 -1.25
N CYS A 163 11.14 -19.76 -1.41
CA CYS A 163 9.94 -18.98 -1.09
C CYS A 163 9.91 -18.44 0.34
N ARG A 164 10.56 -19.15 1.26
CA ARG A 164 10.59 -18.85 2.69
C ARG A 164 11.47 -17.65 3.02
N GLU A 165 12.42 -17.30 2.15
CA GLU A 165 13.27 -16.12 2.31
C GLU A 165 12.50 -14.80 2.09
N PHE A 166 11.40 -14.85 1.31
CA PHE A 166 10.71 -13.64 0.85
C PHE A 166 9.22 -13.58 1.22
N CYS A 167 8.65 -14.67 1.78
CA CYS A 167 7.25 -14.73 2.22
C CYS A 167 7.15 -15.17 3.69
N GLN A 168 6.36 -14.45 4.50
CA GLN A 168 6.13 -14.79 5.92
C GLN A 168 5.26 -16.05 6.12
N HIS A 169 4.63 -16.54 5.05
CA HIS A 169 3.80 -17.74 5.08
C HIS A 169 4.57 -18.92 4.49
N ASP A 170 4.61 -20.02 5.24
CA ASP A 170 5.38 -21.25 5.05
C ASP A 170 5.10 -22.07 3.76
N GLY A 171 4.71 -21.46 2.62
CA GLY A 171 4.71 -22.19 1.35
C GLY A 171 3.88 -21.62 0.20
N LEU A 172 4.14 -20.40 -0.29
CA LEU A 172 3.20 -19.75 -1.24
C LEU A 172 3.79 -19.20 -2.56
N CYS A 173 4.90 -19.71 -3.13
CA CYS A 173 5.28 -19.26 -4.50
C CYS A 173 4.57 -20.01 -5.64
N HIS A 174 4.13 -21.26 -5.42
CA HIS A 174 3.46 -22.08 -6.43
C HIS A 174 1.94 -21.89 -6.44
N ARG A 175 1.44 -20.95 -5.64
CA ARG A 175 0.04 -20.55 -5.64
C ARG A 175 -0.06 -19.29 -6.46
N ILE A 176 -0.90 -19.33 -7.50
CA ILE A 176 -1.50 -18.11 -8.05
C ILE A 176 -2.50 -17.60 -7.01
N ILE A 177 -2.00 -17.23 -5.83
CA ILE A 177 -2.62 -16.12 -5.11
C ILE A 177 -2.50 -15.01 -6.11
N ARG A 178 -3.63 -14.39 -6.53
CA ARG A 178 -3.65 -13.16 -7.34
C ARG A 178 -2.33 -12.44 -7.12
N GLU A 179 -1.41 -12.50 -8.06
CA GLU A 179 -0.10 -11.91 -7.85
C GLU A 179 -0.36 -10.40 -7.94
N TRP A 180 -0.27 -9.71 -6.80
CA TRP A 180 -0.51 -8.27 -6.78
C TRP A 180 0.74 -7.59 -7.29
N CYS A 181 0.69 -7.15 -8.54
CA CYS A 181 1.64 -6.18 -9.07
C CYS A 181 1.09 -4.78 -8.88
N ILE A 182 1.99 -3.84 -8.60
CA ILE A 182 1.67 -2.42 -8.46
C ILE A 182 0.92 -1.95 -9.72
N ASN A 183 -0.23 -1.30 -9.53
CA ASN A 183 -1.14 -0.85 -10.59
C ASN A 183 -1.47 -1.88 -11.68
N GLU A 184 -1.42 -3.18 -11.37
CA GLU A 184 -1.67 -4.26 -12.33
C GLU A 184 -0.81 -4.12 -13.62
N CYS A 185 0.44 -3.66 -13.45
CA CYS A 185 1.36 -3.38 -14.56
C CYS A 185 0.81 -2.40 -15.60
N ASN A 186 -0.19 -1.57 -15.23
CA ASN A 186 -0.93 -0.66 -16.10
C ASN A 186 -1.45 -1.31 -17.40
N GLY A 187 -1.68 -2.63 -17.40
CA GLY A 187 -2.03 -3.39 -18.61
C GLY A 187 -0.93 -3.43 -19.69
N ARG A 188 0.31 -3.08 -19.35
CA ARG A 188 1.48 -2.98 -20.24
C ARG A 188 2.54 -4.03 -19.94
N GLY A 189 2.15 -5.08 -19.24
CA GLY A 189 3.04 -6.14 -18.84
C GLY A 189 2.27 -7.29 -18.24
N THR A 190 3.05 -8.29 -17.86
CA THR A 190 2.55 -9.49 -17.22
C THR A 190 3.02 -9.49 -15.77
N CYS A 191 2.11 -9.64 -14.82
CA CYS A 191 2.50 -9.81 -13.43
C CYS A 191 3.07 -11.21 -13.21
N VAL A 192 4.31 -11.30 -12.73
CA VAL A 192 5.04 -12.55 -12.49
C VAL A 192 5.66 -12.50 -11.11
N GLY A 193 5.10 -13.25 -10.15
CA GLY A 193 5.60 -13.32 -8.78
C GLY A 193 5.60 -11.98 -8.05
N GLY A 194 4.66 -11.08 -8.37
CA GLY A 194 4.59 -9.72 -7.81
C GLY A 194 5.50 -8.69 -8.48
N VAL A 195 6.16 -9.06 -9.58
CA VAL A 195 6.99 -8.17 -10.40
C VAL A 195 6.35 -8.02 -11.78
N CYS A 196 6.30 -6.80 -12.30
CA CYS A 196 5.85 -6.58 -13.67
C CYS A 196 6.93 -6.91 -14.69
N HIS A 197 6.69 -7.96 -15.49
CA HIS A 197 7.44 -8.22 -16.71
C HIS A 197 6.82 -7.42 -17.86
N CYS A 198 7.39 -6.26 -18.13
CA CYS A 198 6.82 -5.30 -19.07
C CYS A 198 6.94 -5.76 -20.51
N TYR A 199 6.00 -5.29 -21.32
CA TYR A 199 6.08 -5.42 -22.76
C TYR A 199 7.22 -4.55 -23.33
N PRO A 200 7.80 -4.92 -24.48
CA PRO A 200 8.97 -4.23 -25.00
C PRO A 200 8.77 -2.71 -25.15
N GLY A 201 9.77 -1.94 -24.73
CA GLY A 201 9.74 -0.48 -24.71
C GLY A 201 9.02 0.16 -23.51
N TYR A 202 8.23 -0.61 -22.74
CA TYR A 202 7.69 -0.19 -21.45
C TYR A 202 8.60 -0.64 -20.30
N PHE A 203 8.65 0.16 -19.24
CA PHE A 203 9.50 -0.13 -18.08
C PHE A 203 9.00 0.57 -16.81
N GLY A 204 9.78 0.41 -15.74
CA GLY A 204 9.43 0.79 -14.38
C GLY A 204 8.72 -0.33 -13.64
N ALA A 205 8.63 -0.22 -12.31
CA ALA A 205 8.09 -1.29 -11.47
C ALA A 205 6.67 -1.75 -11.83
N ASP A 206 5.89 -0.88 -12.48
CA ASP A 206 4.51 -1.09 -12.89
C ASP A 206 4.28 -0.87 -14.39
N CYS A 207 5.34 -0.87 -15.22
CA CYS A 207 5.27 -0.64 -16.67
C CYS A 207 4.62 0.67 -17.11
N SER A 208 4.62 1.67 -16.22
CA SER A 208 4.05 2.98 -16.49
C SER A 208 4.93 3.87 -17.36
N LEU A 209 6.24 3.58 -17.48
CA LEU A 209 7.20 4.40 -18.22
C LEU A 209 7.46 3.85 -19.63
N SER A 210 7.75 4.75 -20.56
CA SER A 210 8.28 4.44 -21.90
C SER A 210 9.10 5.61 -22.42
N ILE A 211 9.88 5.40 -23.49
CA ILE A 211 10.58 6.48 -24.20
C ILE A 211 9.70 7.02 -25.32
N ASP A 212 9.59 8.34 -25.44
CA ASP A 212 8.99 8.99 -26.61
C ASP A 212 10.00 9.03 -27.76
N TYR A 213 10.10 7.93 -28.50
CA TYR A 213 11.10 7.81 -29.56
C TYR A 213 10.92 8.81 -30.70
N ASP A 214 9.67 9.24 -30.96
CA ASP A 214 9.33 10.04 -32.14
C ASP A 214 9.01 11.52 -31.79
N GLY A 215 9.03 11.90 -30.51
CA GLY A 215 8.81 13.28 -30.05
C GLY A 215 7.35 13.72 -30.00
N GLY A 216 6.41 12.77 -30.16
CA GLY A 216 4.98 13.04 -30.25
C GLY A 216 4.23 12.91 -28.93
N GLN A 217 4.91 12.57 -27.82
CA GLN A 217 4.28 12.19 -26.57
C GLN A 217 4.89 12.92 -25.36
N GLY A 218 4.05 13.37 -24.43
CA GLY A 218 4.51 14.00 -23.19
C GLY A 218 5.15 15.39 -23.36
N GLY A 219 5.31 15.92 -24.57
CA GLY A 219 5.74 17.30 -24.83
C GLY A 219 7.18 17.62 -24.45
N ARG A 220 8.03 16.60 -24.24
CA ARG A 220 9.42 16.73 -23.78
C ARG A 220 10.45 16.52 -24.89
N GLY A 221 10.00 16.15 -26.09
CA GLY A 221 10.83 15.92 -27.26
C GLY A 221 11.33 14.49 -27.40
N PRO A 222 11.91 14.14 -28.58
CA PRO A 222 12.36 12.79 -28.86
C PRO A 222 13.40 12.27 -27.86
N GLY A 223 13.25 11.02 -27.43
CA GLY A 223 14.15 10.33 -26.50
C GLY A 223 13.87 10.60 -25.02
N ALA A 224 12.89 11.43 -24.69
CA ALA A 224 12.49 11.68 -23.31
C ALA A 224 11.63 10.54 -22.75
N THR A 225 11.73 10.30 -21.44
CA THR A 225 10.80 9.40 -20.75
C THR A 225 9.44 10.04 -20.62
N VAL A 226 8.39 9.24 -20.80
CA VAL A 226 6.99 9.64 -20.69
C VAL A 226 6.26 8.68 -19.76
N LEU A 227 5.44 9.26 -18.89
CA LEU A 227 4.56 8.52 -17.99
C LEU A 227 3.23 8.22 -18.69
N LEU A 228 2.81 6.96 -18.67
CA LEU A 228 1.52 6.48 -19.18
C LEU A 228 1.22 6.97 -20.62
N ALA A 229 2.25 6.95 -21.47
CA ALA A 229 2.22 7.33 -22.88
C ALA A 229 0.95 6.90 -23.64
N GLY A 230 0.16 7.84 -24.16
CA GLY A 230 -1.07 7.53 -24.90
C GLY A 230 -2.31 7.20 -24.06
N LEU A 231 -2.22 7.29 -22.72
CA LEU A 231 -3.38 7.14 -21.81
C LEU A 231 -3.91 8.48 -21.29
N GLY A 232 -3.48 9.60 -21.87
CA GLY A 232 -3.96 10.93 -21.49
C GLY A 232 -3.57 11.38 -20.09
N TYR A 233 -2.42 10.91 -19.59
CA TYR A 233 -1.90 11.35 -18.29
C TYR A 233 -1.67 12.86 -18.27
N THR A 234 -2.04 13.50 -17.15
CA THR A 234 -1.87 14.93 -16.94
C THR A 234 -1.21 15.18 -15.59
N ASP A 235 -0.16 15.99 -15.60
CA ASP A 235 0.53 16.41 -14.39
C ASP A 235 -0.40 17.32 -13.56
N ASN A 236 -0.29 17.25 -12.24
CA ASN A 236 -1.04 18.10 -11.34
C ASN A 236 -0.29 19.43 -11.14
N PRO A 237 -0.82 20.56 -11.64
CA PRO A 237 -0.10 21.83 -11.62
C PRO A 237 0.01 22.46 -10.23
N ARG A 238 -0.69 21.93 -9.22
CA ARG A 238 -0.70 22.48 -7.85
C ARG A 238 0.13 21.66 -6.86
N GLY A 239 0.55 20.46 -7.25
CA GLY A 239 1.30 19.56 -6.38
C GLY A 239 2.81 19.60 -6.65
N PRO A 240 3.64 19.09 -5.71
CA PRO A 240 5.07 18.95 -5.95
C PRO A 240 5.33 17.89 -7.03
N ARG A 241 6.37 18.12 -7.83
CA ARG A 241 6.89 17.15 -8.79
C ARG A 241 7.86 16.21 -8.09
N ILE A 242 7.52 14.94 -8.03
CA ILE A 242 8.26 13.94 -7.25
C ILE A 242 8.84 12.91 -8.21
N TYR A 243 10.17 12.90 -8.37
CA TYR A 243 10.85 11.85 -9.10
C TYR A 243 11.04 10.63 -8.22
N MET A 244 10.69 9.45 -8.72
CA MET A 244 10.82 8.21 -7.98
C MET A 244 11.96 7.39 -8.56
N TYR A 245 12.86 6.91 -7.70
CA TYR A 245 13.96 6.07 -8.16
C TYR A 245 13.45 4.70 -8.66
N GLU A 246 13.78 4.39 -9.91
CA GLU A 246 13.54 3.07 -10.51
C GLU A 246 14.66 2.10 -10.14
N PHE A 247 14.43 1.31 -9.09
CA PHE A 247 15.34 0.24 -8.70
C PHE A 247 15.08 -1.07 -9.47
N PRO A 248 16.12 -1.89 -9.68
CA PRO A 248 15.94 -3.29 -10.08
C PRO A 248 14.99 -4.03 -9.11
N PRO A 249 14.14 -4.95 -9.61
CA PRO A 249 13.14 -5.62 -8.80
C PRO A 249 13.68 -6.31 -7.54
N GLU A 250 14.91 -6.81 -7.57
CA GLU A 250 15.53 -7.47 -6.41
C GLU A 250 15.75 -6.56 -5.21
N MET A 251 15.83 -5.23 -5.42
CA MET A 251 16.10 -4.29 -4.33
C MET A 251 14.83 -3.83 -3.61
N ASN A 252 13.69 -3.78 -4.30
CA ASN A 252 12.45 -3.25 -3.74
C ASN A 252 11.21 -4.12 -3.94
N LEU A 253 11.10 -4.89 -5.03
CA LEU A 253 9.87 -5.61 -5.36
C LEU A 253 9.83 -7.05 -4.82
N TRP A 254 10.97 -7.75 -4.74
CA TRP A 254 10.99 -9.16 -4.30
C TRP A 254 10.46 -9.35 -2.88
N SER A 255 10.62 -8.36 -2.00
CA SER A 255 10.13 -8.35 -0.62
C SER A 255 8.85 -7.52 -0.41
N ASN A 256 8.36 -6.81 -1.45
CA ASN A 256 7.12 -6.01 -1.37
C ASN A 256 5.85 -6.85 -1.20
N LEU A 257 5.95 -8.18 -1.23
CA LEU A 257 4.84 -9.10 -0.98
C LEU A 257 4.41 -9.14 0.50
N TRP A 258 5.16 -8.50 1.41
CA TRP A 258 4.77 -8.39 2.82
C TRP A 258 3.86 -7.17 3.08
N LEU A 259 2.56 -7.34 2.84
CA LEU A 259 1.53 -6.29 2.98
C LEU A 259 1.05 -6.03 4.43
N ASP A 260 1.84 -6.29 5.47
CA ASP A 260 1.47 -5.91 6.86
C ASP A 260 1.37 -4.37 7.01
N ARG A 261 2.17 -3.63 6.23
CA ARG A 261 2.25 -2.16 6.19
C ARG A 261 2.39 -1.65 4.75
N PRO A 262 1.30 -1.52 3.98
CA PRO A 262 1.35 -1.26 2.54
C PRO A 262 1.61 0.21 2.17
N LEU A 263 2.02 1.08 3.11
CA LEU A 263 2.16 2.51 2.84
C LEU A 263 3.12 2.78 1.67
N ASN A 264 4.23 2.06 1.56
CA ASN A 264 5.19 2.24 0.47
C ASN A 264 4.56 1.97 -0.92
N VAL A 265 3.74 0.92 -1.02
CA VAL A 265 3.01 0.59 -2.26
C VAL A 265 1.93 1.63 -2.55
N ILE A 266 1.20 2.06 -1.53
CA ILE A 266 0.11 3.02 -1.70
C ILE A 266 0.65 4.38 -2.12
N LEU A 267 1.76 4.82 -1.53
CA LEU A 267 2.40 6.07 -1.96
C LEU A 267 2.87 5.99 -3.40
N TRP A 268 3.44 4.85 -3.80
CA TRP A 268 3.83 4.61 -5.19
C TRP A 268 2.64 4.80 -6.14
N GLU A 269 1.52 4.11 -5.88
CA GLU A 269 0.30 4.20 -6.70
C GLU A 269 -0.25 5.64 -6.72
N ARG A 270 -0.25 6.31 -5.57
CA ARG A 270 -0.82 7.65 -5.42
C ARG A 270 0.00 8.75 -6.06
N LEU A 271 1.33 8.64 -6.09
CA LEU A 271 2.17 9.59 -6.82
C LEU A 271 1.73 9.69 -8.29
N MET A 272 1.39 8.57 -8.92
CA MET A 272 0.84 8.58 -10.27
C MET A 272 -0.60 9.08 -10.30
N SER A 273 -1.51 8.47 -9.52
CA SER A 273 -2.94 8.80 -9.63
C SER A 273 -3.26 10.28 -9.31
N LEU A 274 -2.39 10.94 -8.54
CA LEU A 274 -2.52 12.35 -8.18
C LEU A 274 -1.82 13.32 -9.15
N GLY A 275 -1.17 12.85 -10.21
CA GLY A 275 -0.44 13.71 -11.13
C GLY A 275 0.90 14.22 -10.58
N LEU A 276 1.48 13.59 -9.55
CA LEU A 276 2.67 14.09 -8.84
C LEU A 276 3.99 13.44 -9.31
N ARG A 277 3.92 12.29 -9.98
CA ARG A 277 5.11 11.56 -10.43
C ARG A 277 5.80 12.31 -11.58
N GLU A 278 7.02 12.75 -11.33
CA GLU A 278 7.91 13.35 -12.31
C GLU A 278 8.85 12.29 -12.89
N VAL A 279 9.04 12.31 -14.20
CA VAL A 279 9.94 11.39 -14.94
C VAL A 279 11.23 12.06 -15.40
N ASP A 280 11.32 13.38 -15.31
CA ASP A 280 12.56 14.13 -15.54
C ASP A 280 13.16 14.54 -14.18
N PRO A 281 14.22 13.87 -13.71
CA PRO A 281 14.80 14.16 -12.41
C PRO A 281 15.37 15.58 -12.31
N ALA A 282 15.70 16.25 -13.42
CA ALA A 282 16.15 17.64 -13.39
C ALA A 282 15.02 18.63 -13.05
N LYS A 283 13.75 18.23 -13.25
CA LYS A 283 12.56 19.01 -12.93
C LYS A 283 11.95 18.66 -11.57
N ALA A 284 12.46 17.63 -10.89
CA ALA A 284 11.90 17.19 -9.63
C ALA A 284 12.12 18.20 -8.49
N ASP A 285 11.05 18.47 -7.75
CA ASP A 285 11.08 19.23 -6.50
C ASP A 285 11.54 18.33 -5.35
N TYR A 286 11.12 17.05 -5.37
CA TYR A 286 11.53 16.02 -4.40
C TYR A 286 11.87 14.69 -5.08
N PHE A 287 12.65 13.87 -4.40
CA PHE A 287 13.03 12.52 -4.80
C PHE A 287 12.45 11.49 -3.84
N PHE A 288 11.69 10.52 -4.34
CA PHE A 288 11.14 9.45 -3.54
C PHE A 288 12.00 8.18 -3.65
N ILE A 289 12.45 7.68 -2.50
CA ILE A 289 13.16 6.41 -2.35
C ILE A 289 12.14 5.35 -1.88
N PRO A 290 11.58 4.52 -2.78
CA PRO A 290 10.60 3.53 -2.40
C PRO A 290 11.20 2.47 -1.46
N GLY A 291 10.58 2.32 -0.29
CA GLY A 291 10.90 1.25 0.67
C GLY A 291 10.32 -0.10 0.29
N CYS A 292 10.66 -1.13 1.06
CA CYS A 292 10.21 -2.51 0.84
C CYS A 292 9.45 -3.14 2.01
N GLY A 293 8.56 -2.36 2.66
CA GLY A 293 7.76 -2.81 3.81
C GLY A 293 8.56 -2.93 5.11
N ARG A 294 8.07 -3.76 6.04
CA ARG A 294 8.76 -4.10 7.30
C ARG A 294 9.90 -5.07 7.01
N GLY A 295 11.09 -4.87 7.58
CA GLY A 295 12.23 -5.78 7.38
C GLY A 295 13.00 -5.60 6.06
N CYS A 296 12.91 -4.42 5.44
CA CYS A 296 13.68 -4.10 4.25
C CYS A 296 15.21 -4.18 4.52
N ASP A 297 15.89 -5.16 3.90
CA ASP A 297 17.30 -5.46 4.17
C ASP A 297 18.27 -4.85 3.13
N LYS A 298 17.77 -4.48 1.94
CA LYS A 298 18.55 -3.97 0.79
C LYS A 298 18.81 -2.45 0.72
N TRP A 299 18.78 -1.76 1.85
CA TRP A 299 18.94 -0.29 1.86
C TRP A 299 20.33 0.17 1.39
N ASP A 300 21.39 -0.49 1.83
CA ASP A 300 22.75 -0.12 1.44
C ASP A 300 22.93 -0.26 -0.08
N GLU A 301 22.41 -1.34 -0.68
CA GLU A 301 22.41 -1.55 -2.14
C GLU A 301 21.62 -0.45 -2.88
N LYS A 302 20.45 -0.04 -2.36
CA LYS A 302 19.68 1.08 -2.94
C LYS A 302 20.44 2.39 -2.89
N PHE A 303 21.07 2.70 -1.76
CA PHE A 303 21.83 3.94 -1.62
C PHE A 303 23.04 3.95 -2.54
N GLN A 304 23.76 2.82 -2.66
CA GLN A 304 24.83 2.67 -3.63
C GLN A 304 24.32 2.81 -5.07
N PHE A 305 23.16 2.25 -5.39
CA PHE A 305 22.53 2.41 -6.70
C PHE A 305 22.22 3.89 -7.02
N ILE A 306 21.65 4.64 -6.06
CA ILE A 306 21.44 6.09 -6.20
C ILE A 306 22.77 6.80 -6.45
N LEU A 307 23.80 6.52 -5.66
CA LEU A 307 25.10 7.16 -5.82
C LEU A 307 25.82 6.76 -7.12
N THR A 308 25.51 5.60 -7.69
CA THR A 308 26.13 5.12 -8.94
C THR A 308 25.46 5.72 -10.16
N HIS A 309 24.11 5.78 -10.18
CA HIS A 309 23.35 6.16 -11.38
C HIS A 309 22.75 7.57 -11.33
N TYR A 310 22.63 8.15 -10.13
CA TYR A 310 21.92 9.40 -9.89
C TYR A 310 22.69 10.35 -8.96
N ALA A 311 24.03 10.21 -8.90
CA ALA A 311 24.91 10.96 -7.99
C ALA A 311 24.67 12.47 -8.06
N GLN A 312 24.46 13.01 -9.26
CA GLN A 312 24.23 14.42 -9.51
C GLN A 312 22.99 14.97 -8.78
N TYR A 313 21.95 14.16 -8.65
CA TYR A 313 20.70 14.56 -8.00
C TYR A 313 20.80 14.42 -6.48
N TRP A 314 21.48 13.37 -6.00
CA TRP A 314 21.80 13.22 -4.58
C TRP A 314 22.70 14.35 -4.07
N ASN A 315 23.81 14.61 -4.77
CA ASN A 315 24.85 15.55 -4.34
C ASN A 315 24.39 17.01 -4.35
N ARG A 316 23.32 17.34 -5.10
CA ARG A 316 22.72 18.68 -5.16
C ARG A 316 22.39 19.22 -3.77
N ASN A 317 21.70 18.41 -2.97
CA ASN A 317 21.17 18.79 -1.66
C ASN A 317 21.54 17.81 -0.54
N ARG A 318 22.39 16.82 -0.83
CA ARG A 318 22.86 15.80 0.12
C ARG A 318 21.70 15.11 0.86
N GLY A 319 20.64 14.76 0.14
CA GLY A 319 19.49 14.04 0.66
C GLY A 319 18.35 14.90 1.23
N ARG A 320 18.49 16.23 1.33
CA ARG A 320 17.45 17.10 1.95
C ARG A 320 16.15 17.19 1.17
N ASP A 321 16.19 16.90 -0.12
CA ASP A 321 15.03 16.80 -1.01
C ASP A 321 14.60 15.35 -1.25
N HIS A 322 15.11 14.40 -0.45
CA HIS A 322 14.79 12.99 -0.55
C HIS A 322 13.81 12.57 0.53
N ILE A 323 12.78 11.84 0.11
CA ILE A 323 11.72 11.29 0.93
C ILE A 323 11.81 9.77 0.89
N MET A 324 11.75 9.13 2.05
CA MET A 324 11.82 7.67 2.17
C MET A 324 10.74 7.15 3.11
N THR A 325 10.11 6.03 2.75
CA THR A 325 9.18 5.34 3.66
C THR A 325 9.93 4.39 4.59
N HIS A 326 9.65 4.47 5.89
CA HIS A 326 10.12 3.52 6.89
C HIS A 326 8.98 3.18 7.87
N VAL A 327 8.27 2.08 7.60
CA VAL A 327 6.91 1.84 8.11
C VAL A 327 6.80 0.78 9.19
N GLY A 328 7.91 0.26 9.70
CA GLY A 328 7.85 -0.66 10.82
C GLY A 328 7.82 0.04 12.18
N ASP A 329 7.86 -0.77 13.23
CA ASP A 329 7.25 -0.38 14.51
C ASP A 329 8.00 0.75 15.22
N TRP A 330 9.31 0.88 14.96
CA TRP A 330 10.23 1.82 15.63
C TRP A 330 10.84 2.84 14.66
N GLY A 331 10.27 2.99 13.47
CA GLY A 331 10.70 4.03 12.54
C GLY A 331 12.18 3.92 12.18
N ARG A 332 12.92 5.03 12.22
CA ARG A 332 14.38 5.08 11.99
C ARG A 332 15.18 4.04 12.79
N CYS A 333 14.74 3.67 13.98
CA CYS A 333 15.49 2.78 14.87
C CYS A 333 15.16 1.30 14.71
N GLU A 334 14.26 0.93 13.81
CA GLU A 334 13.98 -0.50 13.58
C GLU A 334 15.22 -1.24 13.04
N ARG A 335 16.19 -0.50 12.49
CA ARG A 335 17.48 -1.03 12.02
C ARG A 335 18.64 -0.21 12.56
N SER A 336 19.75 -0.89 12.85
CA SER A 336 21.05 -0.25 13.03
C SER A 336 21.62 0.14 11.67
N TRP A 337 21.74 1.44 11.41
CA TRP A 337 22.37 1.97 10.22
C TRP A 337 23.89 1.91 10.37
N GLY A 338 24.57 1.37 9.35
CA GLY A 338 26.03 1.22 9.35
C GLY A 338 26.75 2.53 9.00
N ASP A 339 28.08 2.49 9.04
CA ASP A 339 28.94 3.67 8.76
C ASP A 339 28.66 4.32 7.39
N PHE A 340 28.20 3.53 6.42
CA PHE A 340 27.80 4.03 5.11
C PHE A 340 26.38 4.60 5.09
N SER A 341 25.38 3.86 5.58
CA SER A 341 23.97 4.28 5.46
C SER A 341 23.56 5.35 6.45
N ASN A 342 24.16 5.40 7.64
CA ASN A 342 23.85 6.41 8.65
C ASN A 342 24.05 7.85 8.14
N PRO A 343 25.22 8.25 7.56
CA PRO A 343 25.39 9.58 7.00
C PRO A 343 24.57 9.80 5.72
N PHE A 344 24.13 8.74 5.04
CA PHE A 344 23.23 8.86 3.89
C PHE A 344 21.84 9.33 4.34
N ILE A 345 21.23 8.64 5.32
CA ILE A 345 19.83 8.89 5.71
C ILE A 345 19.63 10.09 6.64
N ILE A 346 20.72 10.71 7.14
CA ILE A 346 20.66 11.75 8.16
C ILE A 346 19.87 12.98 7.71
N ASN A 347 19.91 13.32 6.42
CA ASN A 347 19.21 14.46 5.85
C ASN A 347 17.92 14.08 5.10
N VAL A 348 17.64 12.79 4.93
CA VAL A 348 16.46 12.29 4.22
C VAL A 348 15.24 12.50 5.10
N THR A 349 14.13 12.98 4.56
CA THR A 349 12.83 13.02 5.26
C THR A 349 12.24 11.63 5.31
N MET A 350 11.97 11.09 6.52
CA MET A 350 11.30 9.81 6.65
C MET A 350 9.80 9.96 6.87
N LEU A 351 9.04 9.21 6.08
CA LEU A 351 7.62 8.93 6.31
C LEU A 351 7.54 7.69 7.20
N GLN A 352 7.22 7.88 8.48
CA GLN A 352 7.25 6.82 9.49
C GLN A 352 6.05 6.88 10.44
N HIS A 353 5.85 5.82 11.23
CA HIS A 353 4.74 5.74 12.18
C HIS A 353 5.17 6.01 13.63
N TRP A 354 6.47 5.95 13.93
CA TRP A 354 6.98 6.13 15.30
C TRP A 354 7.46 7.56 15.55
N GLY A 355 6.79 8.23 16.50
CA GLY A 355 6.94 9.68 16.76
C GLY A 355 7.66 10.02 18.06
N MET A 356 8.51 9.14 18.58
CA MET A 356 9.21 9.38 19.85
C MET A 356 10.25 10.50 19.73
N THR A 357 10.03 11.59 20.46
CA THR A 357 10.86 12.81 20.43
C THR A 357 11.97 12.84 21.49
N VAL A 358 11.88 12.02 22.54
CA VAL A 358 12.89 11.94 23.62
C VAL A 358 13.31 10.49 23.90
N ASP A 359 14.54 10.28 24.34
CA ASP A 359 15.05 8.93 24.60
C ASP A 359 14.62 8.50 26.00
N ARG A 360 13.74 7.49 26.06
CA ARG A 360 13.23 6.91 27.31
C ARG A 360 13.70 5.48 27.51
N SER A 361 14.70 5.04 26.76
CA SER A 361 15.21 3.66 26.82
C SER A 361 15.75 3.29 28.20
N THR A 362 16.32 4.24 28.92
CA THR A 362 16.80 4.07 30.30
C THR A 362 15.66 3.92 31.31
N GLU A 363 14.49 4.53 31.07
CA GLU A 363 13.34 4.39 31.96
C GLU A 363 12.81 2.95 31.96
N MET A 364 12.90 2.28 30.82
CA MET A 364 12.37 0.93 30.61
C MET A 364 13.44 -0.16 30.54
N SER A 365 14.73 0.21 30.65
CA SER A 365 15.87 -0.67 30.34
C SER A 365 15.69 -1.42 29.02
N HIS A 366 15.17 -0.73 27.99
CA HIS A 366 14.85 -1.31 26.69
C HIS A 366 14.87 -0.26 25.57
N SER A 367 15.49 -0.59 24.43
CA SER A 367 15.65 0.30 23.26
C SER A 367 14.37 0.64 22.45
N LEU A 368 13.18 0.19 22.89
CA LEU A 368 11.92 0.44 22.17
C LEU A 368 11.53 1.92 22.14
N PHE A 369 12.07 2.70 23.07
CA PHE A 369 11.71 4.09 23.31
C PHE A 369 12.88 5.05 23.03
N ASN A 370 13.78 4.67 22.12
CA ASN A 370 14.83 5.57 21.61
C ASN A 370 14.21 6.75 20.83
N THR A 371 14.95 7.86 20.71
CA THR A 371 14.61 8.95 19.78
C THR A 371 14.85 8.52 18.34
N CYS A 372 13.76 8.33 17.60
CA CYS A 372 13.81 7.85 16.20
C CYS A 372 13.06 8.78 15.26
N TYR A 373 12.34 9.76 15.81
CA TYR A 373 11.68 10.81 15.07
C TYR A 373 12.52 12.06 15.19
N ILE A 374 12.87 12.66 14.05
CA ILE A 374 13.54 13.96 14.00
C ILE A 374 12.46 15.02 13.75
N PRO A 375 12.10 15.84 14.75
CA PRO A 375 11.15 16.92 14.56
C PRO A 375 11.56 17.84 13.40
N ASP A 376 10.58 18.39 12.70
CA ASP A 376 10.75 19.30 11.55
C ASP A 376 11.43 18.70 10.30
N GLN A 377 11.95 17.48 10.39
CA GLN A 377 12.51 16.73 9.25
C GLN A 377 11.63 15.55 8.84
N ASP A 378 11.13 14.80 9.82
CA ASP A 378 10.31 13.61 9.60
C ASP A 378 8.83 13.92 9.60
N VAL A 379 8.09 13.16 8.79
CA VAL A 379 6.63 13.25 8.73
C VAL A 379 6.04 11.99 9.34
N LEU A 380 5.31 12.16 10.42
CA LEU A 380 4.55 11.07 10.99
C LEU A 380 3.29 10.84 10.18
N VAL A 381 3.16 9.66 9.60
CA VAL A 381 2.03 9.29 8.74
C VAL A 381 1.15 8.27 9.45
N PRO A 382 -0.18 8.31 9.27
CA PRO A 382 -1.09 7.37 9.92
C PRO A 382 -0.76 5.93 9.45
N PRO A 383 -0.82 4.94 10.36
CA PRO A 383 -0.57 3.57 9.99
C PRO A 383 -1.67 3.03 9.10
N MET A 384 -1.26 2.40 8.02
CA MET A 384 -2.13 1.57 7.19
C MET A 384 -1.89 0.12 7.55
N CYS A 385 -2.92 -0.58 8.00
CA CYS A 385 -2.81 -1.99 8.35
C CYS A 385 -4.06 -2.72 7.88
N GLY A 386 -3.90 -3.95 7.37
CA GLY A 386 -5.02 -4.76 6.89
C GLY A 386 -6.04 -5.11 8.00
N ASP A 387 -5.59 -5.17 9.25
CA ASP A 387 -6.44 -5.41 10.43
C ASP A 387 -7.32 -4.20 10.80
N LEU A 388 -7.11 -3.03 10.18
CA LEU A 388 -8.00 -1.88 10.33
C LEU A 388 -9.28 -2.03 9.51
N TYR A 389 -9.24 -2.77 8.39
CA TYR A 389 -10.36 -2.86 7.45
C TYR A 389 -11.68 -3.36 8.09
N PRO A 390 -11.70 -4.45 8.88
CA PRO A 390 -12.93 -4.90 9.53
C PRO A 390 -13.50 -3.90 10.54
N GLN A 391 -12.66 -2.99 11.06
CA GLN A 391 -13.09 -2.01 12.06
C GLN A 391 -13.94 -0.90 11.41
N PHE A 392 -13.72 -0.62 10.12
CA PHE A 392 -14.45 0.41 9.38
C PHE A 392 -15.92 0.08 9.16
N GLU A 393 -16.31 -1.19 9.22
CA GLU A 393 -17.73 -1.58 9.19
C GLU A 393 -18.51 -0.89 10.32
N TYR A 394 -17.85 -0.58 11.44
CA TYR A 394 -18.43 0.09 12.61
C TYR A 394 -18.22 1.61 12.60
N SER A 395 -17.68 2.18 11.52
CA SER A 395 -17.52 3.62 11.43
C SER A 395 -18.87 4.31 11.53
N VAL A 396 -19.00 5.24 12.48
CA VAL A 396 -20.19 6.11 12.62
C VAL A 396 -20.30 7.11 11.48
N TRP A 397 -19.22 7.32 10.71
CA TRP A 397 -19.15 8.27 9.59
C TRP A 397 -19.73 7.71 8.30
N HIS A 398 -19.87 6.39 8.21
CA HIS A 398 -20.34 5.72 7.01
C HIS A 398 -21.76 6.22 6.64
N PRO A 399 -22.05 6.59 5.38
CA PRO A 399 -23.34 7.16 4.97
C PRO A 399 -24.57 6.35 5.43
N ASN A 400 -24.49 5.02 5.35
CA ASN A 400 -25.54 4.11 5.82
C ASN A 400 -25.90 4.27 7.31
N ARG A 401 -25.04 4.88 8.14
CA ARG A 401 -25.31 5.11 9.57
C ARG A 401 -26.38 6.16 9.84
N LYS A 402 -26.73 6.98 8.85
CA LYS A 402 -27.91 7.88 8.94
C LYS A 402 -29.20 7.11 9.23
N HIS A 403 -29.32 5.88 8.72
CA HIS A 403 -30.50 5.04 8.90
C HIS A 403 -30.40 4.05 10.07
N SER A 404 -29.20 3.85 10.61
CA SER A 404 -28.94 2.96 11.75
C SER A 404 -27.77 3.52 12.57
N PRO A 405 -28.04 4.56 13.40
CA PRO A 405 -27.02 5.20 14.21
C PRO A 405 -26.53 4.25 15.30
N ILE A 406 -25.25 4.36 15.64
CA ILE A 406 -24.65 3.65 16.78
C ILE A 406 -24.80 4.53 18.01
N ASN A 407 -25.44 4.00 19.06
CA ASN A 407 -25.58 4.71 20.33
C ASN A 407 -24.28 4.60 21.14
N LYS A 408 -23.80 5.73 21.66
CA LYS A 408 -22.68 5.77 22.60
C LYS A 408 -23.19 5.39 23.99
N THR A 409 -22.93 4.16 24.43
CA THR A 409 -23.39 3.61 25.72
C THR A 409 -22.27 3.49 26.74
N VAL A 410 -21.02 3.60 26.29
CA VAL A 410 -19.81 3.50 27.11
C VAL A 410 -19.13 4.88 27.16
N LEU A 411 -18.71 5.32 28.34
CA LEU A 411 -17.95 6.57 28.48
C LEU A 411 -16.58 6.42 27.84
N ALA A 412 -15.79 5.43 28.25
CA ALA A 412 -14.45 5.22 27.68
C ALA A 412 -14.08 3.75 27.55
N SER A 413 -13.34 3.38 26.50
CA SER A 413 -12.90 1.99 26.32
C SER A 413 -11.45 1.83 25.86
N VAL A 414 -10.89 0.66 26.20
CA VAL A 414 -9.63 0.13 25.64
C VAL A 414 -9.64 -1.39 25.72
N SER A 415 -9.44 -2.06 24.59
CA SER A 415 -9.42 -3.53 24.55
C SER A 415 -8.13 -4.09 23.97
N GLY A 416 -7.48 -5.07 24.59
CA GLY A 416 -6.30 -5.75 24.05
C GLY A 416 -5.24 -6.02 25.12
N SER A 417 -4.04 -6.38 24.69
CA SER A 417 -2.89 -6.63 25.58
C SER A 417 -2.69 -5.53 26.63
N ILE A 418 -2.61 -5.93 27.90
CA ILE A 418 -2.40 -5.03 29.05
C ILE A 418 -0.94 -5.08 29.51
N CYS A 419 -0.43 -6.27 29.85
CA CYS A 419 0.93 -6.49 30.36
C CYS A 419 1.94 -6.99 29.32
N GLY A 420 1.60 -6.98 28.03
CA GLY A 420 2.45 -7.52 26.98
C GLY A 420 1.68 -8.14 25.82
N TRP A 421 2.36 -8.31 24.69
CA TRP A 421 1.80 -8.98 23.52
C TRP A 421 1.35 -10.39 23.89
N ASN A 422 0.07 -10.71 23.66
CA ASN A 422 -0.56 -11.98 24.04
C ASN A 422 -0.37 -12.41 25.51
N SER A 423 0.01 -11.49 26.40
CA SER A 423 0.21 -11.80 27.82
C SER A 423 -1.13 -12.06 28.51
N ILE A 424 -1.19 -13.15 29.27
CA ILE A 424 -2.32 -13.47 30.14
C ILE A 424 -2.21 -12.78 31.51
N GLU A 425 -1.05 -12.19 31.82
CA GLU A 425 -0.74 -11.53 33.10
C GLU A 425 -1.75 -10.42 33.43
N GLU A 426 -2.02 -10.24 34.72
CA GLU A 426 -2.79 -9.13 35.26
C GLU A 426 -1.89 -8.11 35.94
N PRO A 427 -2.24 -6.81 35.88
CA PRO A 427 -1.57 -5.80 36.66
C PRO A 427 -1.50 -6.15 38.16
N PRO A 428 -0.38 -5.86 38.86
CA PRO A 428 0.79 -5.12 38.37
C PRO A 428 1.66 -5.96 37.41
N CYS A 429 1.88 -5.43 36.21
CA CYS A 429 2.67 -6.12 35.19
C CYS A 429 4.13 -6.19 35.62
N LYS A 430 4.76 -7.36 35.48
CA LYS A 430 6.21 -7.56 35.69
C LYS A 430 7.02 -6.64 34.80
N ASN A 431 6.55 -6.43 33.56
CA ASN A 431 7.18 -5.52 32.63
C ASN A 431 6.29 -4.34 32.26
N ARG A 432 6.87 -3.14 32.29
CA ARG A 432 6.21 -1.89 31.90
C ARG A 432 6.46 -1.51 30.44
N PHE A 433 7.48 -2.04 29.75
CA PHE A 433 7.89 -1.58 28.41
C PHE A 433 6.77 -1.70 27.37
N TYR A 434 5.78 -2.58 27.55
CA TYR A 434 4.76 -2.77 26.52
C TYR A 434 3.91 -1.51 26.29
N SER A 435 3.74 -0.68 27.33
CA SER A 435 2.90 0.50 27.28
C SER A 435 3.27 1.54 28.36
N LEU A 436 4.53 1.55 28.77
CA LEU A 436 5.08 2.37 29.87
C LEU A 436 4.30 2.26 31.20
N GLY A 437 3.56 1.16 31.39
CA GLY A 437 2.67 0.97 32.54
C GLY A 437 1.30 1.67 32.43
N VAL A 438 1.04 2.48 31.39
CA VAL A 438 -0.21 3.23 31.21
C VAL A 438 -1.42 2.29 31.14
N ARG A 439 -1.35 1.23 30.33
CA ARG A 439 -2.45 0.23 30.24
C ARG A 439 -2.72 -0.47 31.57
N ALA A 440 -1.68 -0.69 32.38
CA ALA A 440 -1.83 -1.30 33.70
C ALA A 440 -2.51 -0.36 34.70
N ALA A 441 -2.30 0.96 34.56
CA ALA A 441 -3.03 1.97 35.31
C ALA A 441 -4.49 2.08 34.85
N LEU A 442 -4.76 2.12 33.55
CA LEU A 442 -6.13 2.13 33.01
C LEU A 442 -6.92 0.88 33.41
N TRP A 443 -6.27 -0.27 33.58
CA TRP A 443 -6.90 -1.50 34.08
C TRP A 443 -7.56 -1.36 35.45
N GLN A 444 -7.16 -0.36 36.25
CA GLN A 444 -7.81 -0.08 37.54
C GLN A 444 -9.25 0.43 37.37
N LEU A 445 -9.61 0.95 36.19
CA LEU A 445 -10.95 1.44 35.87
C LEU A 445 -11.89 0.36 35.30
N ARG A 446 -11.45 -0.90 35.18
CA ARG A 446 -12.24 -1.97 34.51
C ARG A 446 -13.59 -2.28 35.17
N ASP A 447 -13.69 -2.02 36.49
CA ASP A 447 -14.89 -2.25 37.29
C ASP A 447 -15.67 -0.93 37.54
N THR A 448 -15.20 0.19 36.97
CA THR A 448 -15.81 1.51 37.13
C THR A 448 -16.97 1.70 36.14
N PRO A 449 -18.16 2.15 36.59
CA PRO A 449 -19.31 2.35 35.70
C PRO A 449 -19.01 3.27 34.50
N GLY A 450 -19.30 2.80 33.30
CA GLY A 450 -19.06 3.53 32.04
C GLY A 450 -17.67 3.31 31.44
N PHE A 451 -16.77 2.59 32.10
CA PHE A 451 -15.47 2.22 31.55
C PHE A 451 -15.50 0.76 31.06
N HIS A 452 -15.04 0.53 29.83
CA HIS A 452 -14.89 -0.82 29.27
C HIS A 452 -13.42 -1.10 28.98
N ILE A 453 -12.73 -1.68 29.96
CA ILE A 453 -11.31 -2.00 29.90
C ILE A 453 -11.17 -3.52 29.88
N ALA A 454 -10.74 -4.08 28.75
CA ALA A 454 -10.76 -5.53 28.54
C ALA A 454 -9.50 -6.06 27.88
N LYS A 455 -9.10 -7.30 28.18
CA LYS A 455 -8.00 -7.97 27.46
C LYS A 455 -8.40 -8.40 26.04
N ARG A 456 -9.67 -8.75 25.85
CA ARG A 456 -10.25 -9.22 24.59
C ARG A 456 -11.71 -8.77 24.51
N VAL A 457 -12.15 -8.47 23.29
CA VAL A 457 -13.55 -8.17 22.97
C VAL A 457 -13.92 -8.91 21.69
N PRO A 458 -15.20 -9.29 21.48
CA PRO A 458 -15.63 -9.96 20.25
C PRO A 458 -15.38 -9.10 19.00
N SER A 459 -15.64 -7.81 19.09
CA SER A 459 -15.42 -6.83 18.03
C SER A 459 -14.83 -5.55 18.61
N MET A 460 -13.59 -5.21 18.21
CA MET A 460 -12.90 -4.01 18.67
C MET A 460 -13.56 -2.74 18.12
N GLY A 461 -13.86 -2.73 16.81
CA GLY A 461 -14.47 -1.61 16.12
C GLY A 461 -15.84 -1.29 16.69
N GLN A 462 -16.65 -2.31 17.00
CA GLN A 462 -17.93 -2.10 17.68
C GLN A 462 -17.74 -1.49 19.07
N SER A 463 -16.87 -2.09 19.90
CA SER A 463 -16.61 -1.59 21.26
C SER A 463 -16.14 -0.13 21.24
N MET A 464 -15.32 0.26 20.27
CA MET A 464 -14.86 1.64 20.09
C MET A 464 -15.98 2.55 19.58
N ALA A 465 -16.77 2.10 18.59
CA ALA A 465 -17.88 2.87 18.03
C ALA A 465 -19.00 3.13 19.05
N GLU A 466 -19.21 2.25 20.02
CA GLU A 466 -20.16 2.41 21.14
C GLU A 466 -19.61 3.26 22.30
N SER A 467 -18.34 3.66 22.24
CA SER A 467 -17.68 4.49 23.26
C SER A 467 -17.62 5.96 22.88
N GLU A 468 -17.84 6.87 23.84
CA GLU A 468 -17.58 8.30 23.63
C GLU A 468 -16.08 8.58 23.45
N PHE A 469 -15.26 7.98 24.33
CA PHE A 469 -13.81 8.12 24.37
C PHE A 469 -13.10 6.79 24.16
N CYS A 470 -11.96 6.81 23.47
CA CYS A 470 -11.13 5.62 23.23
C CYS A 470 -9.71 5.90 23.66
N PHE A 471 -9.20 5.12 24.62
CA PHE A 471 -7.81 5.28 25.04
C PHE A 471 -6.85 4.83 23.95
N ALA A 472 -5.91 5.71 23.63
CA ALA A 472 -4.80 5.50 22.73
C ALA A 472 -3.47 5.71 23.49
N PRO A 473 -3.16 4.83 24.48
CA PRO A 473 -1.90 4.91 25.20
C PRO A 473 -0.74 4.45 24.33
N THR A 474 0.45 5.00 24.58
CA THR A 474 1.69 4.59 23.91
C THR A 474 1.93 3.10 24.06
N GLY A 475 2.37 2.44 22.99
CA GLY A 475 2.78 1.04 22.98
C GLY A 475 4.31 0.87 22.86
N ALA A 476 4.76 -0.37 22.73
CA ALA A 476 6.12 -0.73 22.33
C ALA A 476 6.34 -0.50 20.82
N GLY A 477 6.30 0.76 20.40
CA GLY A 477 6.27 1.20 19.00
C GLY A 477 4.96 1.92 18.67
N TYR A 478 4.75 2.22 17.39
CA TYR A 478 3.64 3.09 16.99
C TYR A 478 2.25 2.59 17.43
N GLY A 479 1.38 3.53 17.74
CA GLY A 479 -0.02 3.25 18.08
C GLY A 479 -0.89 3.12 16.84
N LYS A 480 -1.68 2.04 16.74
CA LYS A 480 -2.80 1.95 15.78
C LYS A 480 -4.07 2.63 16.29
N ARG A 481 -4.24 2.71 17.61
CA ARG A 481 -5.52 3.04 18.28
C ARG A 481 -5.93 4.50 18.13
N ASN A 482 -4.96 5.40 18.16
CA ASN A 482 -5.16 6.83 17.90
C ASN A 482 -5.89 7.00 16.56
N VAL A 483 -5.37 6.42 15.48
CA VAL A 483 -5.99 6.50 14.14
C VAL A 483 -7.28 5.67 14.04
N MET A 484 -7.34 4.47 14.62
CA MET A 484 -8.59 3.70 14.64
C MET A 484 -9.73 4.49 15.28
N SER A 485 -9.50 5.11 16.43
CA SER A 485 -10.52 5.85 17.17
C SER A 485 -11.12 6.99 16.34
N THR A 486 -10.29 7.73 15.59
CA THR A 486 -10.78 8.80 14.72
C THR A 486 -11.69 8.24 13.63
N THR A 487 -11.29 7.14 12.97
CA THR A 487 -12.05 6.54 11.86
C THR A 487 -13.38 5.89 12.28
N VAL A 488 -13.52 5.49 13.54
CA VAL A 488 -14.79 4.95 14.08
C VAL A 488 -15.63 5.98 14.84
N GLY A 489 -15.18 7.23 14.89
CA GLY A 489 -15.83 8.34 15.57
C GLY A 489 -15.89 8.18 17.08
N CYS A 490 -14.77 7.76 17.66
CA CYS A 490 -14.53 7.73 19.09
C CYS A 490 -13.45 8.76 19.43
N ILE A 491 -13.69 9.66 20.38
CA ILE A 491 -12.74 10.72 20.70
C ILE A 491 -11.46 10.10 21.27
N PRO A 492 -10.28 10.28 20.62
CA PRO A 492 -9.04 9.71 21.12
C PRO A 492 -8.65 10.34 22.46
N VAL A 493 -8.35 9.51 23.45
CA VAL A 493 -7.69 9.92 24.69
C VAL A 493 -6.23 9.51 24.62
N ILE A 494 -5.36 10.48 24.39
CA ILE A 494 -3.93 10.27 24.15
C ILE A 494 -3.19 10.33 25.49
N ILE A 495 -2.51 9.24 25.83
CA ILE A 495 -1.68 9.10 27.04
C ILE A 495 -0.33 8.57 26.57
N SER A 496 0.48 9.48 26.05
CA SER A 496 1.62 9.18 25.19
C SER A 496 2.62 10.34 25.23
N ASP A 497 3.26 10.52 26.38
CA ASP A 497 4.15 11.67 26.57
C ASP A 497 5.33 11.57 25.59
N HIS A 498 5.65 12.70 24.95
CA HIS A 498 6.73 12.83 23.97
C HIS A 498 6.56 12.03 22.67
N VAL A 499 5.36 11.52 22.39
CA VAL A 499 5.06 10.85 21.12
C VAL A 499 4.20 11.75 20.23
N THR A 500 4.82 12.30 19.19
CA THR A 500 4.14 13.03 18.12
C THR A 500 3.06 12.14 17.48
N GLN A 501 1.95 12.74 17.07
CA GLN A 501 0.83 12.09 16.41
C GLN A 501 0.84 12.34 14.88
N PRO A 502 0.13 11.51 14.09
CA PRO A 502 0.16 11.64 12.64
C PRO A 502 -0.20 13.05 12.15
N TYR A 503 0.64 13.57 11.26
CA TYR A 503 0.56 14.89 10.63
C TYR A 503 0.71 16.10 11.56
N GLU A 504 1.11 15.93 12.82
CA GLU A 504 1.53 17.08 13.61
C GLU A 504 2.77 17.76 12.98
N PRO A 505 2.87 19.10 13.04
CA PRO A 505 1.92 20.04 13.66
C PRO A 505 0.78 20.50 12.71
N PHE A 506 0.71 20.01 11.48
CA PHE A 506 -0.29 20.42 10.48
C PHE A 506 -1.72 19.97 10.82
N LEU A 507 -1.86 18.84 11.51
CA LEU A 507 -3.10 18.37 12.10
C LEU A 507 -3.01 18.48 13.62
N ASP A 508 -3.68 19.46 14.22
CA ASP A 508 -3.67 19.66 15.68
C ASP A 508 -4.59 18.67 16.40
N TRP A 509 -4.00 17.65 17.04
CA TRP A 509 -4.73 16.64 17.79
C TRP A 509 -5.41 17.20 19.05
N ASN A 510 -5.05 18.40 19.53
CA ASN A 510 -5.73 19.05 20.65
C ASN A 510 -7.18 19.47 20.30
N GLU A 511 -7.45 19.77 19.02
CA GLU A 511 -8.78 20.22 18.60
C GLU A 511 -9.83 19.11 18.73
N PHE A 512 -9.46 17.84 18.54
CA PHE A 512 -10.39 16.71 18.50
C PHE A 512 -10.10 15.60 19.50
N GLY A 513 -8.88 15.49 20.02
CA GLY A 513 -8.49 14.52 21.04
C GLY A 513 -8.51 15.10 22.46
N VAL A 514 -8.27 14.24 23.44
CA VAL A 514 -8.06 14.61 24.85
C VAL A 514 -6.67 14.12 25.24
N TRP A 515 -5.77 15.02 25.57
CA TRP A 515 -4.44 14.69 26.08
C TRP A 515 -4.49 14.57 27.60
N ILE A 516 -3.95 13.47 28.13
CA ILE A 516 -3.77 13.25 29.57
C ILE A 516 -2.30 12.84 29.76
N PRO A 517 -1.51 13.60 30.53
CA PRO A 517 -0.14 13.23 30.84
C PRO A 517 -0.03 11.83 31.47
N GLU A 518 1.07 11.12 31.25
CA GLU A 518 1.26 9.79 31.84
C GLU A 518 1.22 9.83 33.38
N SER A 519 1.67 10.95 33.98
CA SER A 519 1.59 11.19 35.43
C SER A 519 0.16 11.24 35.98
N ASP A 520 -0.79 11.67 35.15
CA ASP A 520 -2.16 11.99 35.54
C ASP A 520 -3.13 10.85 35.14
N VAL A 521 -2.60 9.71 34.69
CA VAL A 521 -3.40 8.54 34.28
C VAL A 521 -4.39 8.08 35.37
N LYS A 522 -4.09 8.32 36.64
CA LYS A 522 -4.99 7.98 37.76
C LYS A 522 -6.21 8.89 37.86
N ASP A 523 -6.09 10.12 37.38
CA ASP A 523 -7.16 11.13 37.39
C ASP A 523 -8.04 11.07 36.15
N THR A 524 -7.77 10.12 35.24
CA THR A 524 -8.50 9.90 33.98
C THR A 524 -10.01 9.91 34.15
N GLU A 525 -10.54 9.26 35.19
CA GLU A 525 -11.99 9.24 35.42
C GLU A 525 -12.54 10.65 35.66
N VAL A 526 -11.90 11.40 36.55
CA VAL A 526 -12.30 12.77 36.90
C VAL A 526 -12.22 13.67 35.68
N ILE A 527 -11.12 13.57 34.90
CA ILE A 527 -10.90 14.36 33.69
C ILE A 527 -12.01 14.11 32.67
N LEU A 528 -12.28 12.84 32.31
CA LEU A 528 -13.24 12.52 31.25
C LEU A 528 -14.69 12.85 31.65
N ARG A 529 -15.05 12.65 32.93
CA ARG A 529 -16.38 13.04 33.43
C ARG A 529 -16.54 14.55 33.55
N GLY A 530 -15.45 15.28 33.76
CA GLY A 530 -15.45 16.74 33.85
C GLY A 530 -15.68 17.46 32.51
N LEU A 531 -15.54 16.77 31.38
CA LEU A 531 -15.77 17.36 30.06
C LEU A 531 -17.26 17.65 29.81
N THR A 532 -17.58 18.90 29.51
CA THR A 532 -18.96 19.33 29.23
C THR A 532 -19.47 18.77 27.89
N PRO A 533 -20.80 18.62 27.73
CA PRO A 533 -21.39 18.21 26.46
C PRO A 533 -20.98 19.10 25.27
N GLN A 534 -20.80 20.40 25.51
CA GLN A 534 -20.39 21.37 24.49
C GLN A 534 -18.96 21.09 24.00
N ILE A 535 -18.03 20.81 24.91
CA ILE A 535 -16.65 20.46 24.55
C ILE A 535 -16.62 19.14 23.78
N LYS A 536 -17.36 18.13 24.25
CA LYS A 536 -17.46 16.83 23.56
C LYS A 536 -17.99 16.98 22.13
N LYS A 537 -19.04 17.77 21.94
CA LYS A 537 -19.62 18.05 20.62
C LYS A 537 -18.61 18.74 19.70
N ALA A 538 -17.93 19.78 20.18
CA ALA A 538 -16.93 20.51 19.39
C ALA A 538 -15.77 19.59 18.95
N LYS A 539 -15.29 18.73 19.86
CA LYS A 539 -14.27 17.72 19.54
C LYS A 539 -14.74 16.73 18.48
N MET A 540 -15.99 16.26 18.57
CA MET A 540 -16.56 15.33 17.58
C MET A 540 -16.70 15.95 16.18
N GLU A 541 -17.04 17.24 16.09
CA GLU A 541 -17.09 17.96 14.80
C GLU A 541 -15.70 18.06 14.15
N LYS A 542 -14.67 18.38 14.94
CA LYS A 542 -13.27 18.41 14.48
C LYS A 542 -12.74 17.00 14.16
N LEU A 543 -13.18 15.99 14.92
CA LEU A 543 -12.81 14.59 14.71
C LEU A 543 -13.26 14.09 13.34
N TYR A 544 -14.44 14.50 12.87
CA TYR A 544 -14.93 14.15 11.54
C TYR A 544 -13.98 14.65 10.44
N CYS A 545 -13.56 15.92 10.52
CA CYS A 545 -12.57 16.49 9.60
C CYS A 545 -11.24 15.73 9.67
N ALA A 546 -10.70 15.51 10.88
CA ALA A 546 -9.46 14.78 11.08
C ALA A 546 -9.52 13.34 10.54
N ALA A 547 -10.65 12.65 10.73
CA ALA A 547 -10.84 11.28 10.27
C ALA A 547 -10.72 11.18 8.74
N ARG A 548 -11.22 12.16 7.98
CA ARG A 548 -11.09 12.17 6.50
C ARG A 548 -9.64 12.23 6.05
N HIS A 549 -8.78 12.89 6.82
CA HIS A 549 -7.35 13.01 6.55
C HIS A 549 -6.55 11.76 6.95
N LEU A 550 -7.01 11.04 7.98
CA LEU A 550 -6.30 9.89 8.55
C LEU A 550 -6.72 8.53 7.93
N ALA A 551 -7.86 8.45 7.26
CA ALA A 551 -8.52 7.19 6.91
C ALA A 551 -8.12 6.58 5.55
N PHE A 552 -7.18 7.12 4.78
CA PHE A 552 -6.77 6.62 3.45
C PHE A 552 -7.93 6.08 2.61
N THR A 553 -8.99 6.87 2.45
CA THR A 553 -10.28 6.37 1.94
C THR A 553 -10.26 5.94 0.49
N THR A 554 -9.30 6.41 -0.29
CA THR A 554 -9.05 5.92 -1.65
C THR A 554 -8.59 4.46 -1.71
N VAL A 555 -8.14 3.92 -0.58
CA VAL A 555 -7.71 2.52 -0.43
C VAL A 555 -8.81 1.70 0.24
N TYR A 556 -9.41 2.21 1.31
CA TYR A 556 -10.43 1.46 2.07
C TYR A 556 -11.86 1.63 1.54
N GLY A 557 -12.08 2.50 0.56
CA GLY A 557 -13.40 2.84 0.02
C GLY A 557 -14.05 4.03 0.75
N GLY A 558 -15.20 4.48 0.23
CA GLY A 558 -15.92 5.64 0.77
C GLY A 558 -16.40 5.42 2.21
N LEU A 559 -15.62 5.90 3.18
CA LEU A 559 -15.98 5.91 4.60
C LEU A 559 -16.84 7.12 4.97
N PHE A 560 -16.83 8.14 4.12
CA PHE A 560 -17.52 9.40 4.34
C PHE A 560 -18.50 9.65 3.19
N GLU A 561 -19.57 10.38 3.48
CA GLU A 561 -20.47 10.88 2.44
C GLU A 561 -19.74 11.87 1.54
N GLY A 562 -19.91 11.73 0.21
CA GLY A 562 -19.27 12.62 -0.77
C GLY A 562 -17.76 12.40 -0.92
N ASP A 563 -17.21 11.30 -0.41
CA ASP A 563 -15.79 11.02 -0.50
C ASP A 563 -15.34 10.79 -1.95
N THR A 564 -14.64 11.78 -2.50
CA THR A 564 -14.03 11.74 -3.84
C THR A 564 -12.60 11.22 -3.81
N GLY A 565 -12.07 10.88 -2.63
CA GLY A 565 -10.68 10.53 -2.47
C GLY A 565 -9.71 11.71 -2.50
N SER A 566 -10.20 12.95 -2.50
CA SER A 566 -9.37 14.15 -2.59
C SER A 566 -8.55 14.42 -1.32
N LEU A 567 -8.91 13.88 -0.16
CA LEU A 567 -8.22 14.16 1.10
C LEU A 567 -7.11 13.13 1.33
N MET A 568 -5.88 13.48 0.96
CA MET A 568 -4.71 12.59 1.03
C MET A 568 -3.51 13.23 1.72
N LEU A 569 -2.53 12.39 2.10
CA LEU A 569 -1.20 12.77 2.63
C LEU A 569 -0.61 14.01 1.94
N TRP A 570 -0.63 14.05 0.61
CA TRP A 570 0.01 15.11 -0.17
C TRP A 570 -0.78 16.42 -0.21
N ARG A 571 -2.12 16.36 -0.07
CA ARG A 571 -2.93 17.57 0.12
C ARG A 571 -2.71 18.12 1.52
N LEU A 572 -2.49 17.31 2.56
CA LEU A 572 -2.10 17.83 3.89
C LEU A 572 -0.72 18.47 3.92
N LEU A 573 0.24 17.96 3.15
CA LEU A 573 1.55 18.60 2.99
C LEU A 573 1.48 19.91 2.18
N CYS A 574 0.43 20.12 1.37
CA CYS A 574 0.32 21.28 0.48
C CYS A 574 -0.81 22.26 0.85
N THR A 575 -1.77 21.87 1.68
CA THR A 575 -2.92 22.68 2.06
C THR A 575 -3.20 22.47 3.54
N SER A 576 -3.00 23.55 4.31
CA SER A 576 -3.66 23.76 5.60
C SER A 576 -5.15 23.50 5.45
N CYS A 577 -5.78 22.95 6.49
CA CYS A 577 -7.22 22.69 6.58
C CYS A 577 -8.08 23.96 6.44
N GLU A 578 -8.10 24.59 5.27
CA GLU A 578 -9.10 25.55 4.89
C GLU A 578 -10.32 24.78 4.41
N ARG A 579 -11.48 25.12 4.98
CA ARG A 579 -12.77 24.53 4.64
C ARG A 579 -13.00 24.69 3.15
N GLU A 580 -12.84 23.63 2.36
CA GLU A 580 -13.60 23.49 1.13
C GLU A 580 -15.07 23.50 1.56
N ASN A 581 -15.72 24.66 1.39
CA ASN A 581 -17.17 24.81 1.54
C ASN A 581 -17.83 23.96 0.45
N ASP A 582 -18.08 22.69 0.76
CA ASP A 582 -19.05 21.86 0.05
C ASP A 582 -20.46 22.41 0.32
N THR A 583 -20.81 23.53 -0.33
CA THR A 583 -22.19 23.92 -0.57
C THR A 583 -22.59 23.43 -1.96
N PRO A 584 -23.50 22.43 -2.08
CA PRO A 584 -24.04 22.04 -3.36
C PRO A 584 -24.99 23.13 -3.84
N GLY A 585 -24.58 23.86 -4.89
CA GLY A 585 -25.46 24.67 -5.71
C GLY A 585 -25.24 26.18 -5.62
N SER A 586 -24.42 26.72 -6.52
CA SER A 586 -24.78 27.91 -7.28
C SER A 586 -23.99 27.96 -8.59
N PRO A 587 -24.62 28.28 -9.74
CA PRO A 587 -23.92 28.42 -11.01
C PRO A 587 -23.35 29.84 -11.10
N THR A 588 -22.04 30.00 -11.09
CA THR A 588 -21.42 31.27 -11.48
C THR A 588 -21.06 31.23 -12.96
N THR A 589 -21.81 32.03 -13.68
CA THR A 589 -21.61 32.56 -15.02
C THR A 589 -20.36 33.46 -15.09
N SER A 590 -19.91 33.63 -16.34
CA SER A 590 -18.85 34.49 -16.90
C SER A 590 -17.40 34.16 -16.58
#